data_AF-A0A5J4NV97-F1
#
_entry.id   AF-A0A5J4NV97-F1
#
_cell.length_a   1.000
_cell.length_b   1.000
_cell.length_c   1.000
_cell.angle_alpha   90.00
_cell.angle_beta   90.00
_cell.angle_gamma   90.00
#
_symmetry.space_group_name_H-M   'P 1'
#
loop_
_entity.id
_entity.type
_entity.pdbx_description
1 polymer ?
#
loop_
_entity_poly.entity_id
_entity_poly.type
_entity_poly.pdbx_seq_one_letter_code
_entity_poly.pdbx_strand_id
1 'polypeptide(L)'
;MCAARVSQSFSKLWKKAHDNPTEFTAWTTLLDLVEKQVILIYYGDIFQQNIDHARKAFESFFQHFPYCYGYWKKWADMEKRKGDKERSLEVYMAGVKAIPLSVDLWTAYLDAAMECYHGHEEYETKMRR
;
A
#
# COMPACT_ATOMS: atom_id res chain seq x y z
N MET A 1 1.53 1.37 26.40
CA MET A 1 2.14 2.72 26.30
C MET A 1 2.52 3.14 24.86
N CYS A 2 2.67 2.23 23.88
CA CYS A 2 3.16 2.58 22.53
C CYS A 2 2.14 3.24 21.59
N ALA A 3 0.85 2.88 21.64
CA ALA A 3 -0.15 3.33 20.66
C ALA A 3 -0.42 4.86 20.67
N ALA A 4 -0.47 5.48 21.85
CA ALA A 4 -0.69 6.94 21.97
C ALA A 4 0.46 7.76 21.34
N ARG A 5 1.69 7.28 21.50
CA ARG A 5 2.89 7.92 20.91
C ARG A 5 2.93 7.77 19.39
N VAL A 6 2.43 6.66 18.88
CA VAL A 6 2.28 6.38 17.44
C VAL A 6 1.25 7.34 16.82
N SER A 7 0.07 7.46 17.42
CA SER A 7 -0.97 8.38 16.96
C SER A 7 -0.50 9.85 16.94
N GLN A 8 0.25 10.27 17.97
CA GLN A 8 0.82 11.61 18.04
C GLN A 8 1.88 11.87 16.95
N SER A 9 2.74 10.89 16.66
CA SER A 9 3.77 11.00 15.62
C SER A 9 3.15 11.05 14.23
N PHE A 10 2.13 10.22 13.98
CA PHE A 10 1.37 10.24 12.73
C PHE A 10 0.69 11.60 12.52
N SER A 11 -0.05 12.11 13.51
CA SER A 11 -0.75 13.40 13.41
C SER A 11 0.20 14.56 13.07
N LYS A 12 1.39 14.59 13.68
CA LYS A 12 2.41 15.61 13.39
C LYS A 12 2.91 15.54 11.94
N LEU A 13 3.27 14.36 11.45
CA LEU A 13 3.75 14.18 10.07
C LEU A 13 2.63 14.38 9.04
N TRP A 14 1.42 13.92 9.36
CA TRP A 14 0.22 14.12 8.56
C TRP A 14 -0.02 15.61 8.31
N LYS A 15 -0.01 16.41 9.38
CA LYS A 15 -0.15 17.86 9.29
C LYS A 15 0.97 18.47 8.42
N LYS A 16 2.23 18.07 8.64
CA LYS A 16 3.36 18.58 7.84
C LYS A 16 3.19 18.31 6.34
N ALA A 17 2.74 17.10 5.97
CA ALA A 17 2.49 16.71 4.58
C ALA A 17 1.33 17.49 3.96
N HIS A 18 0.26 17.74 4.72
CA HIS A 18 -0.89 18.53 4.25
C HIS A 18 -0.59 20.02 4.14
N ASP A 19 0.24 20.56 5.04
CA ASP A 19 0.70 21.94 4.98
C ASP A 19 1.64 22.16 3.78
N ASN A 20 2.31 21.09 3.29
CA ASN A 20 3.26 21.12 2.16
C ASN A 20 2.99 19.98 1.16
N PRO A 21 1.86 20.01 0.42
CA PRO A 21 1.40 18.87 -0.38
C PRO A 21 2.30 18.53 -1.58
N THR A 22 3.08 19.50 -2.08
CA THR A 22 4.04 19.28 -3.17
C THR A 22 5.42 18.79 -2.68
N GLU A 23 5.65 18.77 -1.37
CA GLU A 23 6.92 18.35 -0.80
C GLU A 23 6.99 16.82 -0.69
N PHE A 24 7.64 16.18 -1.66
CA PHE A 24 7.78 14.72 -1.71
C PHE A 24 8.36 14.14 -0.40
N THR A 25 9.37 14.78 0.18
CA THR A 25 10.02 14.34 1.42
C THR A 25 9.09 14.32 2.63
N ALA A 26 8.12 15.25 2.69
CA ALA A 26 7.13 15.27 3.77
C ALA A 26 6.23 14.03 3.71
N TRP A 27 5.80 13.65 2.50
CA TRP A 27 5.01 12.45 2.27
C TRP A 27 5.80 11.17 2.48
N THR A 28 7.01 11.04 1.93
CA THR A 28 7.79 9.80 2.08
C THR A 28 8.15 9.53 3.54
N THR A 29 8.43 10.57 4.32
CA THR A 29 8.66 10.44 5.77
C THR A 29 7.41 9.92 6.50
N LEU A 30 6.22 10.36 6.10
CA LEU A 30 4.95 9.86 6.62
C LEU A 30 4.73 8.39 6.22
N LEU A 31 5.00 8.05 4.96
CA LEU A 31 4.85 6.69 4.44
C LEU A 31 5.81 5.70 5.12
N ASP A 32 7.06 6.09 5.36
CA ASP A 32 8.04 5.28 6.09
C ASP A 32 7.61 5.02 7.53
N LEU A 33 6.94 5.99 8.18
CA LEU A 33 6.40 5.82 9.52
C LEU A 33 5.28 4.76 9.52
N VAL A 34 4.29 4.87 8.62
CA VAL A 34 3.17 3.92 8.59
C VAL A 34 3.62 2.51 8.20
N GLU A 35 4.59 2.38 7.28
CA GLU A 35 5.17 1.09 6.90
C GLU A 35 5.81 0.38 8.10
N LYS A 36 6.65 1.10 8.87
CA LYS A 36 7.27 0.57 10.10
C LYS A 36 6.25 0.16 11.15
N GLN A 37 5.12 0.87 11.22
CA GLN A 37 4.06 0.59 12.19
C GLN A 37 3.23 -0.65 11.83
N VAL A 38 3.02 -0.92 10.54
CA VAL A 38 2.28 -2.10 10.08
C VAL A 38 3.11 -3.38 10.28
N ILE A 39 4.44 -3.31 10.13
CA ILE A 39 5.34 -4.48 10.24
C ILE A 39 5.38 -5.06 11.67
N LEU A 40 5.10 -4.26 12.71
CA LEU A 40 5.46 -4.61 14.09
C LEU A 40 4.36 -5.26 14.94
N ILE A 41 3.14 -5.49 14.44
CA ILE A 41 2.01 -5.87 15.30
C ILE A 41 1.13 -6.94 14.67
N TYR A 42 1.14 -8.15 15.23
CA TYR A 42 0.43 -9.31 14.66
C TYR A 42 -0.94 -9.61 15.28
N TYR A 43 -1.42 -8.88 16.30
CA TYR A 43 -2.71 -9.19 16.95
C TYR A 43 -3.42 -7.94 17.54
N GLY A 44 -4.72 -7.78 17.24
CA GLY A 44 -5.68 -6.87 17.92
C GLY A 44 -5.99 -5.53 17.23
N ASP A 45 -6.85 -4.72 17.86
CA ASP A 45 -7.39 -3.44 17.35
C ASP A 45 -6.33 -2.40 16.94
N ILE A 46 -5.14 -2.47 17.52
CA ILE A 46 -4.01 -1.58 17.22
C ILE A 46 -3.50 -1.81 15.77
N PHE A 47 -3.58 -3.04 15.27
CA PHE A 47 -3.19 -3.35 13.89
C PHE A 47 -4.16 -2.72 12.87
N GLN A 48 -5.46 -2.74 13.19
CA GLN A 48 -6.47 -2.12 12.33
C GLN A 48 -6.29 -0.60 12.25
N GLN A 49 -6.04 0.07 13.39
CA GLN A 49 -5.75 1.50 13.41
C GLN A 49 -4.52 1.87 12.57
N ASN A 50 -3.44 1.08 12.62
CA ASN A 50 -2.23 1.36 11.85
C ASN A 50 -2.46 1.21 10.34
N ILE A 51 -3.26 0.22 9.92
CA ILE A 51 -3.63 0.06 8.52
C ILE A 51 -4.51 1.21 8.05
N ASP A 52 -5.43 1.72 8.87
CA ASP A 52 -6.26 2.85 8.49
C ASP A 52 -5.44 4.15 8.36
N HIS A 53 -4.39 4.32 9.17
CA HIS A 53 -3.39 5.38 8.96
C HIS A 53 -2.63 5.20 7.65
N ALA A 54 -2.22 3.97 7.32
CA ALA A 54 -1.55 3.69 6.05
C ALA A 54 -2.46 3.99 4.85
N ARG A 55 -3.70 3.50 4.86
CA ARG A 55 -4.72 3.77 3.83
C ARG A 55 -4.85 5.27 3.56
N LYS A 56 -5.09 6.06 4.60
CA LYS A 56 -5.21 7.52 4.50
C LYS A 56 -3.96 8.18 3.92
N ALA A 57 -2.78 7.74 4.36
CA ALA A 57 -1.51 8.30 3.91
C ALA A 57 -1.23 7.99 2.44
N PHE A 58 -1.42 6.74 2.01
CA PHE A 58 -1.22 6.34 0.61
C PHE A 58 -2.26 6.96 -0.32
N GLU A 59 -3.55 6.94 0.05
CA GLU A 59 -4.61 7.57 -0.75
C GLU A 59 -4.35 9.07 -0.97
N SER A 60 -3.95 9.79 0.09
CA SER A 60 -3.63 11.23 -0.02
C SER A 60 -2.34 11.47 -0.80
N PHE A 61 -1.32 10.62 -0.62
CA PHE A 61 -0.09 10.70 -1.39
C PHE A 61 -0.34 10.55 -2.89
N PHE A 62 -1.17 9.59 -3.32
CA PHE A 62 -1.46 9.38 -4.74
C PHE A 62 -2.31 10.48 -5.38
N GLN A 63 -3.03 11.28 -4.60
CA GLN A 63 -3.67 12.49 -5.14
C GLN A 63 -2.65 13.52 -5.63
N HIS A 64 -1.46 13.54 -5.03
CA HIS A 64 -0.38 14.47 -5.39
C HIS A 64 0.69 13.83 -6.28
N PHE A 65 0.98 12.53 -6.09
CA PHE A 65 2.05 11.80 -6.78
C PHE A 65 1.54 10.49 -7.43
N PRO A 66 0.57 10.55 -8.36
CA PRO A 66 -0.04 9.36 -8.96
C PRO A 66 0.94 8.53 -9.78
N TYR A 67 2.01 9.13 -10.31
CA TYR A 67 2.97 8.46 -11.20
C TYR A 67 4.09 7.70 -10.46
N CYS A 68 4.05 7.65 -9.14
CA CYS A 68 5.04 6.96 -8.32
C CYS A 68 4.74 5.44 -8.21
N TYR A 69 4.94 4.70 -9.31
CA TYR A 69 4.60 3.27 -9.42
C TYR A 69 5.17 2.37 -8.30
N GLY A 70 6.39 2.66 -7.82
CA GLY A 70 6.99 1.91 -6.71
C GLY A 70 6.18 1.97 -5.42
N TYR A 71 5.48 3.08 -5.17
CA TYR A 71 4.62 3.24 -3.99
C TYR A 71 3.28 2.52 -4.14
N TRP A 72 2.74 2.42 -5.37
CA TRP A 72 1.57 1.59 -5.66
C TRP A 72 1.83 0.12 -5.33
N LYS A 73 2.98 -0.42 -5.78
CA LYS A 73 3.42 -1.78 -5.43
C LYS A 73 3.56 -1.96 -3.92
N LYS A 74 4.27 -1.03 -3.26
CA LYS A 74 4.45 -1.05 -1.81
C LYS A 74 3.11 -1.08 -1.06
N TRP A 75 2.13 -0.28 -1.50
CA TRP A 75 0.82 -0.23 -0.88
C TRP A 75 0.04 -1.53 -1.05
N ALA A 76 0.01 -2.07 -2.26
CA ALA A 76 -0.65 -3.34 -2.54
C ALA A 76 -0.03 -4.50 -1.76
N ASP A 77 1.30 -4.53 -1.60
CA ASP A 77 2.01 -5.54 -0.81
C ASP A 77 1.64 -5.47 0.68
N MET A 78 1.36 -4.28 1.21
CA MET A 78 0.93 -4.13 2.61
C MET A 78 -0.48 -4.68 2.85
N GLU A 79 -1.44 -4.41 1.96
CA GLU A 79 -2.79 -5.03 2.06
C GLU A 79 -2.70 -6.56 1.87
N LYS A 80 -1.83 -7.04 0.97
CA LYS A 80 -1.56 -8.48 0.80
C LYS A 80 -1.02 -9.12 2.07
N ARG A 81 -0.05 -8.49 2.75
CA ARG A 81 0.54 -8.98 4.03
C ARG A 81 -0.49 -9.03 5.16
N LYS A 82 -1.48 -8.14 5.14
CA LYS A 82 -2.64 -8.19 6.04
C LYS A 82 -3.53 -9.41 5.80
N GLY A 83 -3.39 -10.08 4.66
CA GLY A 83 -4.25 -11.18 4.21
C GLY A 83 -5.42 -10.70 3.35
N ASP A 84 -5.52 -9.40 3.06
CA ASP A 84 -6.57 -8.81 2.24
C ASP A 84 -6.13 -8.76 0.77
N LYS A 85 -6.18 -9.94 0.13
CA LYS A 85 -5.75 -10.12 -1.27
C LYS A 85 -6.63 -9.35 -2.26
N GLU A 86 -7.94 -9.29 -2.00
CA GLU A 86 -8.89 -8.56 -2.85
C GLU A 86 -8.56 -7.07 -2.87
N ARG A 87 -8.31 -6.48 -1.70
CA ARG A 87 -7.93 -5.06 -1.61
C ARG A 87 -6.57 -4.77 -2.21
N SER A 88 -5.61 -5.69 -2.07
CA SER A 88 -4.34 -5.61 -2.79
C SER A 88 -4.56 -5.52 -4.31
N LEU A 89 -5.48 -6.33 -4.85
CA LEU A 89 -5.84 -6.30 -6.26
C LEU A 89 -6.51 -4.96 -6.65
N GLU A 90 -7.41 -4.42 -5.83
CA GLU A 90 -8.02 -3.11 -6.05
C GLU A 90 -6.98 -1.98 -6.11
N VAL A 91 -5.97 -2.02 -5.25
CA VAL A 91 -4.85 -1.06 -5.27
C VAL A 91 -4.06 -1.17 -6.58
N TYR A 92 -3.75 -2.38 -7.03
CA TYR A 92 -3.09 -2.59 -8.30
C TYR A 92 -3.95 -2.08 -9.47
N MET A 93 -5.26 -2.33 -9.45
CA MET A 93 -6.21 -1.80 -10.45
C MET A 93 -6.23 -0.27 -10.48
N ALA A 94 -6.21 0.39 -9.32
CA ALA A 94 -6.11 1.83 -9.23
C ALA A 94 -4.77 2.35 -9.79
N GLY A 95 -3.67 1.65 -9.48
CA GLY A 95 -2.33 1.97 -9.98
C GLY A 95 -2.22 1.88 -11.50
N VAL A 96 -2.71 0.81 -12.13
CA VAL A 96 -2.69 0.68 -13.60
C VAL A 96 -3.62 1.69 -14.29
N LYS A 97 -4.73 2.08 -13.64
CA LYS A 97 -5.57 3.18 -14.15
C LYS A 97 -4.84 4.53 -14.08
N ALA A 98 -4.10 4.78 -13.01
CA ALA A 98 -3.31 6.00 -12.85
C ALA A 98 -2.08 6.03 -13.78
N ILE A 99 -1.46 4.88 -14.05
CA ILE A 99 -0.27 4.75 -14.89
C ILE A 99 -0.42 3.60 -15.92
N PRO A 100 -1.24 3.78 -16.97
CA PRO A 100 -1.57 2.71 -17.91
C PRO A 100 -0.39 2.13 -18.69
N LEU A 101 0.71 2.89 -18.79
CA LEU A 101 1.92 2.50 -19.53
C LEU A 101 2.98 1.83 -18.64
N SER A 102 2.73 1.68 -17.33
CA SER A 102 3.67 1.02 -16.43
C SER A 102 3.60 -0.50 -16.59
N VAL A 103 4.53 -1.06 -17.37
CA VAL A 103 4.69 -2.52 -17.51
C VAL A 103 4.86 -3.18 -16.14
N ASP A 104 5.64 -2.56 -15.24
CA ASP A 104 5.87 -3.07 -13.88
C ASP A 104 4.58 -3.20 -13.06
N LEU A 105 3.63 -2.27 -13.20
CA LEU A 105 2.34 -2.35 -12.50
C LEU A 105 1.42 -3.39 -13.13
N TRP A 106 1.40 -3.50 -14.45
CA TRP A 106 0.63 -4.54 -15.13
C TRP A 106 1.12 -5.94 -14.77
N THR A 107 2.43 -6.18 -14.77
CA THR A 107 3.01 -7.46 -14.35
C THR A 107 2.61 -7.78 -12.91
N ALA A 108 2.80 -6.84 -11.98
CA ALA A 108 2.44 -7.04 -10.59
C ALA A 108 0.92 -7.27 -10.37
N TYR A 109 0.07 -6.57 -11.13
CA TYR A 109 -1.38 -6.78 -11.12
C TYR A 109 -1.75 -8.18 -11.59
N LEU A 110 -1.19 -8.64 -12.71
CA LEU A 110 -1.47 -9.97 -13.26
C LEU A 110 -0.99 -11.06 -12.30
N ASP A 111 0.19 -10.91 -11.71
CA ASP A 111 0.71 -11.83 -10.68
C ASP A 111 -0.25 -11.92 -9.49
N ALA A 112 -0.69 -10.77 -8.96
CA ALA A 112 -1.66 -10.72 -7.87
C ALA A 112 -3.01 -11.34 -8.27
N ALA A 113 -3.50 -11.08 -9.49
CA ALA A 113 -4.75 -11.62 -9.98
C ALA A 113 -4.69 -13.16 -10.10
N MET A 114 -3.60 -13.69 -10.65
CA MET A 114 -3.37 -15.13 -10.77
C MET A 114 -3.38 -15.80 -9.39
N GLU A 115 -2.68 -15.22 -8.41
CA GLU A 115 -2.69 -15.70 -7.04
C GLU A 115 -4.06 -15.62 -6.35
N CYS A 116 -4.87 -14.60 -6.65
CA CYS A 116 -6.20 -14.43 -6.07
C CYS A 116 -7.20 -15.45 -6.61
N TYR A 117 -7.17 -15.72 -7.92
CA TYR A 117 -8.22 -16.52 -8.57
C TYR A 117 -7.92 -18.00 -8.71
N HIS A 118 -6.65 -18.41 -8.87
CA HIS A 118 -6.34 -19.78 -9.28
C HIS A 118 -5.71 -20.65 -8.19
N GLY A 119 -5.16 -20.07 -7.12
CA GLY A 119 -4.22 -20.81 -6.28
C GLY A 119 -2.99 -21.22 -7.09
N HIS A 120 -1.81 -21.21 -6.46
CA HIS A 120 -0.52 -21.30 -7.17
C HIS A 120 -0.30 -22.60 -8.00
N GLU A 121 -1.16 -23.62 -7.90
CA GLU A 121 -0.92 -24.96 -8.44
C GLU A 121 -1.49 -25.22 -9.86
N GLU A 122 -2.60 -24.57 -10.24
CA GLU A 122 -3.24 -24.90 -11.53
C GLU A 122 -2.59 -24.24 -12.75
N TYR A 123 -1.96 -23.07 -12.57
CA TYR A 123 -1.53 -22.22 -13.69
C TYR A 123 -0.20 -22.66 -14.31
N GLU A 124 0.81 -22.97 -13.49
CA GLU A 124 2.11 -23.54 -13.94
C GLU A 124 1.90 -24.81 -14.78
N THR A 125 0.92 -25.62 -14.38
CA THR A 125 0.58 -26.88 -15.07
C THR A 125 -0.06 -26.64 -16.45
N LYS A 126 -0.78 -25.52 -16.64
CA LYS A 126 -1.47 -25.18 -17.89
C LYS A 126 -0.60 -24.37 -18.86
N MET A 127 0.30 -23.51 -18.37
CA MET A 127 1.19 -22.68 -19.20
C MET A 127 2.44 -23.41 -19.73
N ARG A 128 2.77 -24.60 -19.21
CA ARG A 128 3.86 -25.46 -19.74
C ARG A 128 3.45 -26.40 -20.88
N ARG A 129 2.25 -26.25 -21.46
CA ARG A 129 1.79 -27.06 -22.59
C ARG A 129 1.76 -26.28 -23.88
#